data_AF-A0A5Q4Z2F3-F1
#
_entry.id   AF-A0A5Q4Z2F3-F1
#
_cell.length_a   1.000
_cell.length_b   1.000
_cell.length_c   1.000
_cell.angle_alpha   90.00
_cell.angle_beta   90.00
_cell.angle_gamma   90.00
#
_symmetry.space_group_name_H-M   'P 1'
#
loop_
_entity.id
_entity.type
_entity.pdbx_description
1 polymer ?
#
loop_
_entity_poly.entity_id
_entity_poly.type
_entity_poly.pdbx_seq_one_letter_code
_entity_poly.pdbx_strand_id
1 'polypeptide(L)'
;MTNKKTGQHEGRPQSRSWSKEFNTGGEHIIRFLDAVKNASERVRIDVKTYRGNTYIDIRVWYVDAGGEYRPSSKGIMVKPTLAPELLRGIALAAQSFDPKGAN
;
A
#
# COMPACT_ATOMS: atom_id res chain seq x y z
N MET A 1 14.79 -13.10 56.21
CA MET A 1 14.29 -14.12 55.25
C MET A 1 13.65 -13.39 54.08
N THR A 2 14.14 -13.71 52.89
CA THR A 2 14.15 -12.90 51.67
C THR A 2 12.89 -13.09 50.84
N ASN A 3 12.21 -12.02 50.43
CA ASN A 3 11.18 -12.12 49.39
C ASN A 3 11.73 -11.62 48.06
N LYS A 4 11.73 -12.53 47.06
CA LYS A 4 12.31 -12.37 45.73
C LYS A 4 11.43 -11.49 44.83
N LYS A 5 12.09 -10.69 43.99
CA LYS A 5 11.54 -10.02 42.80
C LYS A 5 10.90 -11.03 41.84
N THR A 6 9.80 -10.66 41.17
CA THR A 6 9.67 -10.90 39.70
C THR A 6 8.57 -10.00 39.13
N GLY A 7 8.93 -9.17 38.16
CA GLY A 7 7.97 -8.44 37.32
C GLY A 7 7.38 -9.35 36.26
N GLN A 8 6.17 -9.04 35.81
CA GLN A 8 5.59 -9.60 34.59
C GLN A 8 4.89 -8.48 33.80
N HIS A 9 5.34 -8.36 32.56
CA HIS A 9 4.73 -7.59 31.49
C HIS A 9 3.48 -8.35 31.03
N GLU A 10 2.31 -7.70 31.00
CA GLU A 10 1.15 -8.20 30.26
C GLU A 10 1.09 -7.54 28.88
N GLY A 11 0.92 -8.40 27.88
CA GLY A 11 1.23 -8.14 26.48
C GLY A 11 0.22 -7.26 25.77
N ARG A 12 0.75 -6.37 24.93
CA ARG A 12 0.03 -5.83 23.78
C ARG A 12 -0.30 -6.98 22.82
N PRO A 13 -1.51 -7.04 22.26
CA PRO A 13 -1.85 -8.05 21.27
C PRO A 13 -0.92 -7.89 20.06
N GLN A 14 -0.21 -8.96 19.73
CA GLN A 14 0.61 -9.07 18.53
C GLN A 14 -0.29 -8.78 17.32
N SER A 15 -0.07 -7.62 16.69
CA SER A 15 -0.65 -7.33 15.40
C SER A 15 -0.15 -8.39 14.42
N ARG A 16 -1.14 -9.04 13.81
CA ARG A 16 -1.00 -10.18 12.91
C ARG A 16 0.06 -9.89 11.86
N SER A 17 1.03 -10.81 11.82
CA SER A 17 1.98 -11.05 10.74
C SER A 17 1.35 -10.77 9.36
N TRP A 18 1.85 -9.74 8.67
CA TRP A 18 1.93 -9.73 7.22
C TRP A 18 2.94 -8.70 6.71
N SER A 19 4.17 -9.16 6.46
CA SER A 19 4.96 -8.70 5.32
C SER A 19 6.08 -9.70 5.11
N LYS A 20 5.78 -10.72 4.30
CA LYS A 20 6.76 -11.62 3.70
C LYS A 20 7.87 -10.76 3.11
N GLU A 21 9.09 -11.03 3.56
CA GLU A 21 10.32 -10.29 3.28
C GLU A 21 10.54 -10.12 1.77
N PHE A 22 10.41 -8.88 1.29
CA PHE A 22 10.99 -8.48 0.01
C PHE A 22 12.39 -7.94 0.30
N ASN A 23 13.33 -8.86 0.53
CA ASN A 23 14.74 -8.50 0.62
C ASN A 23 15.36 -8.56 -0.78
N THR A 24 15.40 -7.42 -1.47
CA THR A 24 16.28 -7.21 -2.62
C THR A 24 16.72 -5.75 -2.65
N GLY A 25 17.94 -5.49 -2.19
CA GLY A 25 18.75 -4.35 -2.64
C GLY A 25 18.19 -2.94 -2.44
N GLY A 26 17.75 -2.60 -1.23
CA GLY A 26 17.74 -1.19 -0.76
C GLY A 26 16.64 -0.26 -1.30
N GLU A 27 15.54 -0.77 -1.83
CA GLU A 27 14.36 0.06 -2.09
C GLU A 27 13.41 0.00 -0.88
N HIS A 28 13.28 1.12 -0.16
CA HIS A 28 12.28 1.21 0.91
C HIS A 28 10.90 1.42 0.28
N ILE A 29 10.02 0.43 0.46
CA ILE A 29 8.66 0.47 -0.06
C ILE A 29 7.68 0.49 1.12
N ILE A 30 6.90 1.56 1.23
CA ILE A 30 5.80 1.66 2.19
C ILE A 30 4.49 1.58 1.41
N ARG A 31 3.66 0.58 1.70
CA ARG A 31 2.36 0.41 1.07
C ARG A 31 1.25 1.11 1.86
N PHE A 32 0.47 1.93 1.17
CA PHE A 32 -0.67 2.67 1.73
C PHE A 32 -2.02 2.11 1.29
N LEU A 33 -2.09 1.45 0.14
CA LEU A 33 -3.31 0.81 -0.37
C LEU A 33 -3.01 -0.52 -1.05
N ASP A 34 -3.84 -1.52 -0.80
CA ASP A 34 -3.96 -2.76 -1.58
C ASP A 34 -5.44 -3.09 -1.77
N ALA A 35 -6.02 -2.61 -2.88
CA ALA A 35 -7.45 -2.74 -3.17
C ALA A 35 -7.71 -3.75 -4.29
N VAL A 36 -8.72 -4.60 -4.13
CA VAL A 36 -9.18 -5.50 -5.19
C VAL A 36 -9.91 -4.68 -6.26
N LYS A 37 -9.42 -4.73 -7.50
CA LYS A 37 -10.07 -4.08 -8.64
C LYS A 37 -11.05 -5.03 -9.32
N ASN A 38 -10.65 -6.29 -9.47
CA ASN A 38 -11.47 -7.40 -9.98
C ASN A 38 -10.84 -8.73 -9.53
N ALA A 39 -11.34 -9.86 -10.04
CA ALA A 39 -10.92 -11.20 -9.62
C ALA A 39 -9.40 -11.47 -9.76
N SER A 40 -8.72 -10.85 -10.72
CA SER A 40 -7.30 -11.10 -11.01
C SER A 40 -6.40 -9.87 -10.88
N GLU A 41 -6.97 -8.68 -10.66
CA GLU A 41 -6.24 -7.42 -10.56
C GLU A 41 -6.47 -6.69 -9.23
N ARG A 42 -5.41 -6.04 -8.76
CA ARG A 42 -5.40 -5.17 -7.58
C ARG A 42 -4.80 -3.82 -7.92
N VAL A 43 -5.24 -2.76 -7.26
CA VAL A 43 -4.58 -1.44 -7.30
C VAL A 43 -3.80 -1.27 -6.01
N ARG A 44 -2.51 -0.94 -6.14
CA ARG A 44 -1.63 -0.62 -5.02
C ARG A 44 -1.17 0.82 -5.08
N ILE A 45 -1.06 1.43 -3.91
CA ILE A 45 -0.41 2.74 -3.72
C ILE A 45 0.78 2.50 -2.80
N ASP A 46 1.97 2.69 -3.34
CA ASP A 46 3.24 2.47 -2.65
C ASP A 46 4.07 3.77 -2.68
N VAL A 47 4.77 4.10 -1.60
CA VAL A 47 5.88 5.07 -1.63
C VAL A 47 7.17 4.30 -1.81
N LYS A 48 7.97 4.68 -2.80
CA LYS A 48 9.22 4.02 -3.18
C LYS A 48 10.36 5.03 -3.24
N THR A 49 11.54 4.63 -2.78
CA THR A 49 12.77 5.40 -2.98
C THR A 49 13.63 4.72 -4.03
N TYR A 50 13.92 5.41 -5.13
CA TYR A 50 14.78 4.95 -6.21
C TYR A 50 15.86 5.97 -6.51
N ARG A 51 17.13 5.55 -6.44
CA ARG A 51 18.31 6.41 -6.69
C ARG A 51 18.23 7.76 -5.95
N GLY A 52 17.91 7.72 -4.66
CA GLY A 52 17.80 8.90 -3.79
C GLY A 52 16.55 9.77 -4.02
N ASN A 53 15.65 9.37 -4.92
CA ASN A 53 14.41 10.10 -5.18
C ASN A 53 13.21 9.31 -4.66
N THR A 54 12.32 10.01 -3.95
CA THR A 54 11.07 9.44 -3.45
C THR A 54 9.96 9.63 -4.46
N TYR A 55 9.15 8.59 -4.66
CA TYR A 55 8.01 8.60 -5.55
C TYR A 55 6.80 7.93 -4.89
N ILE A 56 5.61 8.34 -5.32
CA ILE A 56 4.36 7.62 -5.09
C ILE A 56 4.06 6.84 -6.37
N ASP A 57 4.00 5.51 -6.28
CA ASP A 57 3.64 4.60 -7.38
C ASP A 57 2.20 4.11 -7.16
N ILE A 58 1.32 4.44 -8.10
CA ILE A 58 -0.07 3.99 -8.16
C ILE A 58 -0.17 3.02 -9.32
N ARG A 59 -0.32 1.73 -9.05
CA ARG A 59 -0.14 0.68 -10.07
C ARG A 59 -1.14 -0.45 -9.96
N VAL A 60 -1.56 -0.95 -11.11
CA VAL A 60 -2.30 -2.21 -11.21
C VAL A 60 -1.32 -3.38 -11.12
N TRP A 61 -1.62 -4.31 -10.22
CA TRP A 61 -0.96 -5.60 -10.09
C TRP A 61 -1.91 -6.69 -10.57
N TYR A 62 -1.38 -7.68 -11.28
CA TYR A 62 -2.15 -8.81 -11.81
C TYR A 62 -1.59 -10.13 -11.29
N VAL A 63 -2.43 -11.15 -11.23
CA VAL A 63 -1.99 -12.52 -10.95
C VAL A 63 -1.40 -13.13 -12.23
N ASP A 64 -0.14 -13.56 -12.16
CA ASP A 64 0.53 -14.26 -13.25
C ASP A 64 0.11 -15.75 -13.33
N ALA A 65 0.64 -16.48 -14.31
CA ALA A 65 0.32 -17.91 -14.49
C ALA A 65 0.74 -18.79 -13.29
N GLY A 66 1.67 -18.31 -12.45
CA GLY A 66 2.10 -18.98 -11.22
C GLY A 66 1.24 -18.66 -10.01
N GLY A 67 0.22 -17.81 -10.16
CA GLY A 67 -0.63 -17.37 -9.04
C GLY A 67 -0.02 -16.22 -8.23
N GLU A 68 1.09 -15.64 -8.67
CA GLU A 68 1.75 -14.55 -7.96
C GLU A 68 1.34 -13.17 -8.48
N TYR A 69 1.23 -12.20 -7.59
CA TYR A 69 0.98 -10.82 -8.00
C TYR A 69 2.23 -10.19 -8.59
N ARG A 70 2.13 -9.73 -9.85
CA ARG A 70 3.16 -8.97 -10.57
C ARG A 70 2.70 -7.55 -10.87
N PRO A 71 3.59 -6.55 -10.81
CA PRO A 71 3.26 -5.20 -11.23
C PRO A 71 3.04 -5.19 -12.75
N SER A 72 1.99 -4.51 -13.22
CA SER A 72 1.80 -4.27 -14.65
C SER A 72 2.46 -2.97 -15.10
N SER A 73 2.51 -2.73 -16.41
CA SER A 73 2.84 -1.42 -16.99
C SER A 73 1.75 -0.36 -16.73
N LYS A 74 0.54 -0.77 -16.34
CA LYS A 74 -0.59 0.12 -16.06
C LYS A 74 -0.42 0.77 -14.69
N GLY A 75 0.09 1.98 -14.66
CA GLY A 75 0.27 2.75 -13.43
C GLY A 75 1.03 4.03 -13.70
N ILE A 76 1.08 4.88 -12.68
CA ILE A 76 1.82 6.14 -12.72
C ILE A 76 2.72 6.24 -11.50
N MET A 77 3.92 6.75 -11.72
CA MET A 77 4.85 7.14 -10.68
C MET A 77 4.94 8.66 -10.67
N VAL A 78 4.66 9.27 -9.52
CA VAL A 78 4.65 10.74 -9.36
C VAL A 78 5.57 11.16 -8.21
N LYS A 79 6.10 12.38 -8.30
CA LYS A 79 6.80 12.99 -7.16
C LYS A 79 5.81 13.32 -6.04
N PRO A 80 6.21 13.24 -4.77
CA PRO A 80 5.37 13.63 -3.64
C PRO A 80 4.79 15.04 -3.73
N THR A 81 5.49 15.96 -4.39
CA THR A 81 5.03 17.34 -4.62
C THR A 81 3.74 17.44 -5.44
N LEU A 82 3.45 16.44 -6.30
CA LEU A 82 2.21 16.39 -7.09
C LEU A 82 1.03 15.78 -6.32
N ALA A 83 1.28 15.15 -5.17
CA ALA A 83 0.27 14.41 -4.41
C ALA A 83 -0.95 15.25 -3.99
N PRO A 84 -0.80 16.51 -3.51
CA PRO A 84 -1.95 17.32 -3.10
C PRO A 84 -2.92 17.62 -4.25
N GLU A 85 -2.38 17.93 -5.43
CA GLU A 85 -3.19 18.21 -6.63
C GLU A 85 -3.87 16.94 -7.14
N LEU A 86 -3.14 15.82 -7.17
CA LEU A 86 -3.69 14.53 -7.56
C LEU A 86 -4.83 14.10 -6.62
N LEU A 87 -4.63 14.23 -5.31
CA LEU A 87 -5.67 13.93 -4.32
C LEU A 87 -6.92 14.80 -4.53
N ARG A 88 -6.72 16.11 -4.76
CA ARG A 88 -7.83 17.03 -5.06
C ARG A 88 -8.59 16.62 -6.32
N GLY A 89 -7.88 16.28 -7.40
CA GLY A 89 -8.49 15.82 -8.65
C GLY A 89 -9.32 14.54 -8.45
N ILE A 90 -8.78 13.56 -7.72
CA ILE A 90 -9.50 12.32 -7.37
C ILE A 90 -10.75 12.63 -6.53
N ALA A 91 -10.63 13.49 -5.52
CA ALA A 91 -11.74 13.85 -4.65
C ALA A 91 -12.87 14.58 -5.40
N LEU A 92 -12.54 15.44 -6.37
CA LEU A 92 -13.53 16.10 -7.22
C LEU A 92 -14.19 15.10 -8.19
N ALA A 93 -13.39 14.21 -8.81
CA ALA A 93 -13.92 13.16 -9.67
C ALA A 93 -14.89 12.25 -8.90
N ALA A 94 -14.55 11.87 -7.67
CA ALA A 94 -15.42 11.06 -6.81
C ALA A 94 -16.78 11.72 -6.54
N GLN A 95 -16.84 13.05 -6.45
CA GLN A 95 -18.09 13.80 -6.28
C GLN A 95 -18.90 13.91 -7.57
N SER A 96 -18.26 13.86 -8.74
CA SER A 96 -18.97 13.98 -10.03
C SER A 96 -19.79 12.74 -10.42
N PHE A 97 -19.47 11.59 -9.83
CA PHE A 97 -20.27 10.38 -10.00
C PHE A 97 -21.33 10.34 -8.90
N ASP A 98 -22.59 10.60 -9.25
CA ASP A 98 -23.71 10.24 -8.39
C ASP A 98 -23.97 8.72 -8.56
N PRO A 99 -23.69 7.88 -7.55
CA PRO A 99 -24.01 6.45 -7.62
C PRO A 99 -25.52 6.18 -7.70
N LYS A 100 -26.38 7.20 -7.67
CA LYS A 100 -27.85 7.11 -7.76
C LYS A 100 -28.44 7.65 -9.07
N GLY A 101 -27.64 7.76 -10.14
CA GLY A 101 -28.11 8.11 -11.49
C GLY A 101 -28.63 6.96 -12.36
N ALA A 102 -29.10 5.86 -11.77
CA ALA A 102 -29.84 4.82 -12.48
C ALA A 102 -31.35 5.15 -12.45
N ASN A 103 -31.79 6.02 -13.36
CA ASN A 103 -33.20 6.15 -13.74
C ASN A 103 -33.42 5.47 -15.08
#